data_AF-A0A498JZV1-F1
#
_entry.id   AF-A0A498JZV1-F1
#
_cell.length_a   1.000
_cell.length_b   1.000
_cell.length_c   1.000
_cell.angle_alpha   90.00
_cell.angle_beta   90.00
_cell.angle_gamma   90.00
#
_symmetry.space_group_name_H-M   'P 1'
#
loop_
_entity.id
_entity.type
_entity.pdbx_description
1 polymer ?
#
loop_
_entity_poly.entity_id
_entity_poly.type
_entity_poly.pdbx_seq_one_letter_code
_entity_poly.pdbx_strand_id
1 'polypeptide(L)'
;MSFPPSASGAMKAVRGKLHFPVIMVCAIAFISLLYAERTSIILSSNPFFKIKSCSKPEAITKNKNRNATEDKLRDSILDDRDNLRDSILDDRFAFNPEECSVENGEWVFNRSIKPLYSDRSCPYLDRQVSCVKNGRPDSGYRYWQWQIEDCTLPRFDPEVTLKKLRGKRLLFVGDSLQRGQWQSLVCMVESIIPENQKSIQRGRSHTVFRAKEYNATIEFYWAPFLVESNSDEHIIGNPRERILKVDSVAKHAKYWTGVDILAFNTYVWWMSGYTIKSYWGSFPNGEEGYEELDAPVAYRMALKTWANWVDLNINPNKTRVFFTTMSPTHMRSADWENPDGMKCFNETKPYMKKGFWGTGSDKRVMRVVSEVIRKMKVPVSVLNVTQMSNHRVDAHTKVYTETGGNLLTDEQKADVLHNSDCIHWCLPGVPDAWNQIFMAHL
;
A
#
# COMPACT_ATOMS: atom_id res chain seq x y z
N MET A 1 48.27 -49.16 18.76
CA MET A 1 49.20 -48.94 19.89
C MET A 1 48.60 -47.88 20.78
N SER A 2 48.31 -48.28 22.01
CA SER A 2 47.62 -47.52 23.04
C SER A 2 48.63 -46.73 23.87
N PHE A 3 48.31 -45.47 24.21
CA PHE A 3 49.03 -44.63 25.16
C PHE A 3 48.04 -43.57 25.74
N PRO A 4 48.29 -43.00 26.94
CA PRO A 4 47.55 -43.25 28.19
C PRO A 4 46.63 -42.08 28.63
N PRO A 5 45.87 -42.19 29.75
CA PRO A 5 44.91 -41.15 30.15
C PRO A 5 45.62 -40.00 30.90
N SER A 6 45.21 -38.76 30.63
CA SER A 6 45.68 -37.55 31.32
C SER A 6 44.57 -36.95 32.19
N ALA A 7 45.00 -36.55 33.39
CA ALA A 7 44.26 -36.12 34.58
C ALA A 7 43.16 -35.06 34.37
N SER A 8 42.07 -35.22 35.13
CA SER A 8 41.05 -34.19 35.33
C SER A 8 41.59 -33.04 36.20
N GLY A 9 41.81 -31.88 35.60
CA GLY A 9 42.02 -30.62 36.32
C GLY A 9 40.69 -29.88 36.48
N ALA A 10 40.09 -29.93 37.66
CA ALA A 10 38.93 -29.10 37.99
C ALA A 10 39.36 -27.63 38.13
N MET A 11 38.90 -26.77 37.22
CA MET A 11 39.00 -25.31 37.38
C MET A 11 38.04 -24.86 38.49
N LYS A 12 38.59 -24.33 39.58
CA LYS A 12 37.85 -23.66 40.64
C LYS A 12 37.19 -22.39 40.09
N ALA A 13 35.87 -22.32 40.15
CA ALA A 13 35.11 -21.10 39.88
C ALA A 13 35.44 -20.02 40.92
N VAL A 14 36.04 -18.91 40.49
CA VAL A 14 36.21 -17.71 41.31
C VAL A 14 34.84 -17.04 41.43
N ARG A 15 34.15 -17.31 42.53
CA ARG A 15 32.85 -16.71 42.87
C ARG A 15 33.08 -15.34 43.49
N GLY A 16 33.25 -14.32 42.65
CA GLY A 16 33.23 -12.93 43.08
C GLY A 16 31.87 -12.59 43.67
N LYS A 17 31.83 -12.16 44.94
CA LYS A 17 30.61 -11.66 45.58
C LYS A 17 30.21 -10.35 44.90
N LEU A 18 29.22 -10.40 44.01
CA LEU A 18 28.60 -9.20 43.45
C LEU A 18 27.84 -8.49 44.58
N HIS A 19 28.27 -7.28 44.92
CA HIS A 19 27.69 -6.50 46.01
C HIS A 19 26.20 -6.23 45.75
N PHE A 20 25.34 -6.69 46.65
CA PHE A 20 23.89 -6.50 46.67
C PHE A 20 23.39 -5.09 46.31
N PRO A 21 24.05 -3.98 46.72
CA PRO A 21 23.63 -2.64 46.29
C PRO A 21 23.75 -2.39 44.77
N VAL A 22 24.69 -3.04 44.07
CA VAL A 22 24.86 -2.87 42.61
C VAL A 22 23.72 -3.54 41.83
N ILE A 23 23.26 -4.71 42.29
CA ILE A 23 22.12 -5.42 41.69
C ILE A 23 20.84 -4.59 41.87
N MET A 24 20.67 -3.96 43.05
CA MET A 24 19.48 -3.15 43.32
C MET A 24 19.46 -1.85 42.50
N VAL A 25 20.62 -1.20 42.31
CA VAL A 25 20.73 0.00 41.44
C VAL A 25 20.46 -0.36 39.99
N CYS A 26 20.98 -1.49 39.49
CA CYS A 26 20.69 -1.97 38.13
C CYS A 26 19.21 -2.33 37.95
N ALA A 27 18.58 -2.96 38.94
CA ALA A 27 17.15 -3.28 38.89
C ALA A 27 16.26 -2.02 38.90
N ILE A 28 16.61 -1.01 39.72
CA ILE A 28 15.88 0.26 39.76
C ILE A 28 16.09 1.05 38.46
N ALA A 29 17.29 1.04 37.89
CA ALA A 29 17.55 1.65 36.57
C ALA A 29 16.75 0.95 35.46
N PHE A 30 16.64 -0.38 35.50
CA PHE A 30 15.86 -1.16 34.54
C PHE A 30 14.35 -0.93 34.69
N ILE A 31 13.84 -0.86 35.92
CA ILE A 31 12.42 -0.53 36.20
C ILE A 31 12.11 0.93 35.79
N SER A 32 13.05 1.85 35.99
CA SER A 32 12.91 3.25 35.58
C SER A 32 12.94 3.41 34.06
N LEU A 33 13.77 2.64 33.35
CA LEU A 33 13.78 2.55 31.88
C LEU A 33 12.46 1.97 31.34
N LEU A 34 11.95 0.92 31.96
CA LEU A 34 10.65 0.32 31.58
C LEU A 34 9.48 1.29 31.84
N TYR A 35 9.52 2.08 32.91
CA TYR A 35 8.50 3.10 33.19
C TYR A 35 8.62 4.31 32.25
N ALA A 36 9.84 4.72 31.89
CA ALA A 36 10.09 5.80 30.93
C ALA A 36 9.67 5.41 29.50
N GLU A 37 9.87 4.15 29.09
CA GLU A 37 9.32 3.64 27.82
C GLU A 37 7.79 3.59 27.88
N ARG A 38 7.19 3.16 29.00
CA ARG A 38 5.73 3.08 29.13
C ARG A 38 5.04 4.45 29.13
N THR A 39 5.64 5.48 29.71
CA THR A 39 5.13 6.87 29.62
C THR A 39 5.35 7.47 28.24
N SER A 40 6.45 7.12 27.55
CA SER A 40 6.69 7.49 26.15
C SER A 40 5.70 6.82 25.18
N ILE A 41 5.23 5.61 25.49
CA ILE A 41 4.21 4.88 24.74
C ILE A 41 2.81 5.49 24.95
N ILE A 42 2.51 6.05 26.13
CA ILE A 42 1.20 6.62 26.45
C ILE A 42 1.05 8.08 25.95
N LEU A 43 2.14 8.84 25.79
CA LEU A 43 2.10 10.22 25.24
C LEU A 43 2.32 10.32 23.71
N SER A 44 2.52 9.21 23.01
CA SER A 44 2.70 9.18 21.54
C SER A 44 1.38 9.04 20.78
N SER A 45 0.42 9.91 21.06
CA SER A 45 -0.75 10.17 20.21
C SER A 45 -0.51 11.39 19.30
N ASN A 46 0.65 11.43 18.64
CA ASN A 46 0.90 12.42 17.59
C ASN A 46 0.60 11.80 16.21
N PRO A 47 -0.22 12.45 15.36
CA PRO A 47 -0.43 11.98 13.99
C PRO A 47 0.90 11.99 13.23
N PHE A 48 1.16 10.92 12.48
CA PHE A 48 2.45 10.62 11.86
C PHE A 48 2.85 11.56 10.71
N PHE A 49 1.96 12.49 10.34
CA PHE A 49 2.21 13.61 9.44
C PHE A 49 1.56 14.87 10.02
N LYS A 50 2.35 15.74 10.67
CA LYS A 50 1.92 17.10 11.05
C LYS A 50 2.35 18.08 9.95
N ILE A 51 1.39 18.51 9.14
CA ILE A 51 1.53 19.72 8.31
C ILE A 51 1.37 20.93 9.24
N LYS A 52 2.17 21.99 9.01
CA LYS A 52 2.08 23.25 9.77
C LYS A 52 0.69 23.86 9.59
N SER A 53 0.07 24.26 10.70
CA SER A 53 -1.16 25.07 10.71
C SER A 53 -0.95 26.38 9.95
N CYS A 54 -1.84 26.66 8.99
CA CYS A 54 -1.80 27.82 8.12
C CYS A 54 -2.10 29.14 8.85
N SER A 55 -1.31 30.17 8.55
CA SER A 55 -1.63 31.57 8.81
C SER A 55 -2.50 32.09 7.65
N LYS A 56 -3.60 32.79 7.96
CA LYS A 56 -4.50 33.41 6.96
C LYS A 56 -3.75 34.48 6.12
N PRO A 57 -3.99 34.57 4.80
CA PRO A 57 -3.80 35.81 4.05
C PRO A 57 -5.07 36.68 4.11
N GLU A 58 -4.85 38.00 4.18
CA GLU A 58 -5.86 39.07 4.28
C GLU A 58 -6.78 39.17 3.04
N ALA A 59 -8.01 39.62 3.29
CA ALA A 59 -9.04 39.82 2.28
C ALA A 59 -8.74 41.04 1.38
N ILE A 60 -8.67 40.83 0.06
CA ILE A 60 -8.65 41.92 -0.93
C ILE A 60 -10.09 42.43 -1.13
N THR A 61 -10.34 43.67 -0.74
CA THR A 61 -11.56 44.45 -0.98
C THR A 61 -11.83 44.62 -2.48
N LYS A 62 -12.98 44.10 -2.96
CA LYS A 62 -13.49 44.39 -4.32
C LYS A 62 -14.12 45.78 -4.39
N ASN A 63 -13.53 46.66 -5.18
CA ASN A 63 -14.14 47.93 -5.57
C ASN A 63 -15.15 47.66 -6.71
N LYS A 64 -16.42 48.00 -6.48
CA LYS A 64 -17.54 47.73 -7.39
C LYS A 64 -17.81 49.01 -8.19
N ASN A 65 -17.50 49.01 -9.48
CA ASN A 65 -18.04 50.00 -10.42
C ASN A 65 -18.04 49.42 -11.83
N ARG A 66 -19.23 49.16 -12.36
CA ARG A 66 -19.52 49.22 -13.80
C ARG A 66 -21.04 49.25 -14.03
N ASN A 67 -21.49 50.42 -14.47
CA ASN A 67 -22.80 50.63 -15.09
C ASN A 67 -22.74 50.19 -16.55
N ALA A 68 -23.89 49.69 -17.01
CA ALA A 68 -24.50 49.79 -18.34
C ALA A 68 -23.61 49.63 -19.59
N THR A 69 -23.86 48.56 -20.35
CA THR A 69 -24.62 48.64 -21.63
C THR A 69 -24.92 47.23 -22.12
N GLU A 70 -26.21 46.87 -22.14
CA GLU A 70 -26.75 45.81 -22.99
C GLU A 70 -26.79 46.34 -24.43
N ASP A 71 -25.93 45.84 -25.31
CA ASP A 71 -26.35 45.43 -26.65
C ASP A 71 -25.23 44.67 -27.36
N LYS A 72 -25.61 43.68 -28.18
CA LYS A 72 -24.76 42.82 -29.03
C LYS A 72 -23.95 41.72 -28.34
N LEU A 73 -24.59 40.58 -28.08
CA LEU A 73 -24.03 39.27 -28.46
C LEU A 73 -25.14 38.22 -28.57
N ARG A 74 -25.93 38.30 -29.64
CA ARG A 74 -26.77 37.19 -30.13
C ARG A 74 -26.16 36.71 -31.44
N ASP A 75 -25.02 36.02 -31.35
CA ASP A 75 -24.53 35.09 -32.38
C ASP A 75 -23.23 34.42 -31.87
N SER A 76 -23.37 33.45 -30.95
CA SER A 76 -22.37 32.39 -30.68
C SER A 76 -22.83 31.41 -29.57
N ILE A 77 -24.14 31.16 -29.41
CA ILE A 77 -24.64 30.22 -28.39
C ILE A 77 -24.82 28.84 -29.01
N LEU A 78 -23.72 28.13 -29.26
CA LEU A 78 -23.67 26.66 -29.38
C LEU A 78 -22.24 26.16 -29.13
N ASP A 79 -21.59 26.50 -28.00
CA ASP A 79 -20.41 25.71 -27.56
C ASP A 79 -19.94 25.87 -26.10
N ASP A 80 -20.77 26.37 -25.17
CA ASP A 80 -20.24 26.70 -23.83
C ASP A 80 -21.21 26.37 -22.68
N ARG A 81 -21.82 25.18 -22.71
CA ARG A 81 -22.63 24.66 -21.58
C ARG A 81 -21.85 23.78 -20.61
N ASP A 82 -20.65 23.31 -20.97
CA ASP A 82 -19.84 22.44 -20.10
C ASP A 82 -18.90 23.21 -19.16
N ASN A 83 -18.49 24.45 -19.49
CA ASN A 83 -17.62 25.26 -18.61
C ASN A 83 -18.35 25.99 -17.47
N LEU A 84 -19.69 26.16 -17.53
CA LEU A 84 -20.40 26.93 -16.50
C LEU A 84 -20.67 26.12 -15.22
N ARG A 85 -20.64 24.79 -15.29
CA ARG A 85 -20.84 23.91 -14.11
C ARG A 85 -19.61 23.77 -13.22
N ASP A 86 -18.43 24.12 -13.72
CA ASP A 86 -17.16 24.03 -12.97
C ASP A 86 -16.91 25.26 -12.08
N SER A 87 -17.68 26.34 -12.27
CA SER A 87 -17.46 27.64 -11.60
C SER A 87 -18.20 27.84 -10.26
N ILE A 88 -18.85 26.80 -9.71
CA ILE A 88 -19.52 26.84 -8.39
C ILE A 88 -19.05 25.70 -7.49
N LEU A 89 -17.81 25.24 -7.65
CA LEU A 89 -17.10 24.61 -6.54
C LEU A 89 -16.37 25.74 -5.82
N ASP A 90 -16.65 25.90 -4.53
CA ASP A 90 -15.85 26.75 -3.67
C ASP A 90 -14.42 26.19 -3.69
N ASP A 91 -13.51 26.86 -4.40
CA ASP A 91 -12.11 26.44 -4.64
C ASP A 91 -11.38 26.06 -3.34
N ARG A 92 -11.90 26.47 -2.18
CA ARG A 92 -11.43 26.12 -0.84
C ARG A 92 -11.54 24.63 -0.49
N PHE A 93 -12.34 23.83 -1.21
CA PHE A 93 -12.49 22.38 -0.98
C PHE A 93 -11.89 21.50 -2.07
N ALA A 94 -11.25 22.09 -3.09
CA ALA A 94 -10.59 21.35 -4.15
C ALA A 94 -9.40 20.55 -3.58
N PHE A 95 -9.22 19.31 -4.03
CA PHE A 95 -8.14 18.47 -3.55
C PHE A 95 -6.78 19.04 -3.94
N ASN A 96 -6.00 19.44 -2.93
CA ASN A 96 -4.60 19.79 -3.07
C ASN A 96 -3.76 18.74 -2.34
N PRO A 97 -2.88 17.98 -3.03
CA PRO A 97 -2.09 16.92 -2.39
C PRO A 97 -1.13 17.41 -1.30
N GLU A 98 -0.80 18.72 -1.28
CA GLU A 98 0.08 19.31 -0.26
C GLU A 98 -0.67 19.76 1.00
N GLU A 99 -2.00 19.89 0.93
CA GLU A 99 -2.84 20.41 2.02
C GLU A 99 -3.83 19.36 2.55
N CYS A 100 -4.26 18.44 1.69
CA CYS A 100 -5.28 17.44 1.99
C CYS A 100 -4.65 16.13 2.49
N SER A 101 -4.91 15.78 3.75
CA SER A 101 -4.56 14.47 4.29
C SER A 101 -5.63 13.44 3.94
N VAL A 102 -5.26 12.39 3.21
CA VAL A 102 -6.17 11.26 2.88
C VAL A 102 -6.42 10.30 4.04
N GLU A 103 -5.71 10.47 5.16
CA GLU A 103 -5.75 9.59 6.33
C GLU A 103 -7.03 9.76 7.14
N ASN A 104 -7.54 10.99 7.20
CA ASN A 104 -8.69 11.37 8.00
C ASN A 104 -9.92 11.46 7.10
N GLY A 105 -10.87 10.56 7.34
CA GLY A 105 -12.07 10.48 6.55
C GLY A 105 -12.95 9.33 7.01
N GLU A 106 -14.00 9.09 6.25
CA GLU A 106 -14.94 8.02 6.49
C GLU A 106 -15.43 7.40 5.18
N TRP A 107 -15.79 6.12 5.26
CA TRP A 107 -16.50 5.43 4.19
C TRP A 107 -17.98 5.78 4.25
N VAL A 108 -18.48 6.37 3.17
CA VAL A 108 -19.89 6.70 3.00
C VAL A 108 -20.50 5.76 1.98
N PHE A 109 -21.61 5.13 2.39
CA PHE A 109 -22.34 4.21 1.53
C PHE A 109 -23.23 4.98 0.56
N ASN A 110 -23.11 4.69 -0.73
CA ASN A 110 -23.89 5.35 -1.78
C ASN A 110 -24.30 4.33 -2.85
N ARG A 111 -25.54 3.86 -2.79
CA ARG A 111 -26.11 2.90 -3.76
C ARG A 111 -26.24 3.45 -5.17
N SER A 112 -26.23 4.77 -5.33
CA SER A 112 -26.37 5.43 -6.63
C SER A 112 -25.07 5.40 -7.43
N ILE A 113 -23.95 5.01 -6.80
CA ILE A 113 -22.67 4.82 -7.51
C ILE A 113 -22.85 3.72 -8.56
N LYS A 114 -22.41 4.02 -9.77
CA LYS A 114 -22.20 3.03 -10.82
C LYS A 114 -20.70 2.74 -10.88
N PRO A 115 -20.25 1.54 -10.45
CA PRO A 115 -18.86 1.15 -10.64
C PRO A 115 -18.48 1.27 -12.13
N LEU A 116 -17.25 1.72 -12.41
CA LEU A 116 -16.76 1.92 -13.78
C LEU A 116 -16.68 0.62 -14.57
N TYR A 117 -16.58 -0.51 -13.86
CA TYR A 117 -16.48 -1.84 -14.41
C TYR A 117 -17.08 -2.88 -13.44
N SER A 118 -17.18 -4.12 -13.91
CA SER A 118 -17.44 -5.30 -13.09
C SER A 118 -16.37 -6.35 -13.36
N ASP A 119 -16.23 -7.31 -12.46
CA ASP A 119 -15.35 -8.47 -12.64
C ASP A 119 -15.79 -9.44 -13.75
N ARG A 120 -16.99 -9.25 -14.29
CA ARG A 120 -17.48 -9.94 -15.47
C ARG A 120 -17.17 -9.21 -16.77
N SER A 121 -17.06 -7.88 -16.72
CA SER A 121 -16.86 -7.03 -17.91
C SER A 121 -15.39 -6.75 -18.20
N CYS A 122 -14.54 -6.58 -17.17
CA CYS A 122 -13.13 -6.31 -17.39
C CYS A 122 -12.33 -7.62 -17.62
N PRO A 123 -11.72 -7.82 -18.79
CA PRO A 123 -11.02 -9.06 -19.12
C PRO A 123 -9.59 -9.14 -18.52
N TYR A 124 -9.12 -8.08 -17.86
CA TYR A 124 -7.77 -7.98 -17.33
C TYR A 124 -7.64 -8.38 -15.85
N LEU A 125 -8.77 -8.70 -15.20
CA LEU A 125 -8.76 -9.21 -13.83
C LEU A 125 -8.38 -10.69 -13.79
N ASP A 126 -7.51 -11.03 -12.83
CA ASP A 126 -7.25 -12.40 -12.46
C ASP A 126 -8.47 -12.99 -11.73
N ARG A 127 -8.60 -14.31 -11.77
CA ARG A 127 -9.68 -14.99 -11.06
C ARG A 127 -9.57 -14.73 -9.56
N GLN A 128 -8.37 -14.62 -9.00
CA GLN A 128 -8.13 -14.32 -7.59
C GLN A 128 -8.98 -13.16 -7.02
N VAL A 129 -9.20 -12.09 -7.80
CA VAL A 129 -9.88 -10.86 -7.37
C VAL A 129 -11.30 -10.70 -7.92
N SER A 130 -11.76 -11.66 -8.75
CA SER A 130 -13.03 -11.63 -9.46
C SER A 130 -14.18 -12.26 -8.66
N CYS A 131 -14.50 -11.69 -7.50
CA CYS A 131 -15.35 -12.32 -6.48
C CYS A 131 -16.78 -12.69 -6.94
N VAL A 132 -17.49 -11.78 -7.61
CA VAL A 132 -18.86 -12.02 -8.10
C VAL A 132 -18.84 -13.04 -9.24
N LYS A 133 -17.81 -13.02 -10.08
CA LYS A 133 -17.58 -14.07 -11.08
C LYS A 133 -17.31 -15.42 -10.42
N ASN A 134 -16.67 -15.44 -9.26
CA ASN A 134 -16.38 -16.65 -8.47
C ASN A 134 -17.54 -17.09 -7.54
N GLY A 135 -18.68 -16.41 -7.59
CA GLY A 135 -19.91 -16.80 -6.88
C GLY A 135 -20.18 -16.06 -5.58
N ARG A 136 -19.50 -14.94 -5.30
CA ARG A 136 -19.81 -14.09 -4.14
C ARG A 136 -21.25 -13.57 -4.22
N PRO A 137 -22.12 -13.85 -3.23
CA PRO A 137 -23.54 -13.51 -3.30
C PRO A 137 -23.83 -12.06 -2.92
N ASP A 138 -23.06 -11.49 -1.97
CA ASP A 138 -23.22 -10.11 -1.54
C ASP A 138 -22.44 -9.14 -2.43
N SER A 139 -22.99 -7.93 -2.60
CA SER A 139 -22.40 -6.91 -3.48
C SER A 139 -22.27 -5.52 -2.84
N GLY A 140 -22.72 -5.38 -1.59
CA GLY A 140 -22.75 -4.10 -0.87
C GLY A 140 -21.38 -3.42 -0.76
N TYR A 141 -20.31 -4.21 -0.67
CA TYR A 141 -18.93 -3.73 -0.52
C TYR A 141 -18.47 -2.81 -1.67
N ARG A 142 -19.10 -2.87 -2.84
CA ARG A 142 -18.76 -2.06 -4.03
C ARG A 142 -19.30 -0.64 -4.00
N TYR A 143 -20.20 -0.32 -3.07
CA TYR A 143 -20.94 0.95 -3.03
C TYR A 143 -20.47 1.88 -1.91
N TRP A 144 -19.25 1.70 -1.43
CA TRP A 144 -18.63 2.56 -0.43
C TRP A 144 -17.64 3.51 -1.10
N GLN A 145 -17.73 4.79 -0.76
CA GLN A 145 -16.81 5.85 -1.19
C GLN A 145 -16.07 6.41 -0.01
N TRP A 146 -14.76 6.63 -0.16
CA TRP A 146 -13.99 7.34 0.86
C TRP A 146 -14.23 8.83 0.73
N GLN A 147 -14.68 9.47 1.80
CA GLN A 147 -14.79 10.91 1.93
C GLN A 147 -13.74 11.39 2.91
N ILE A 148 -12.93 12.36 2.47
CA ILE A 148 -11.91 12.99 3.29
C ILE A 148 -12.59 14.10 4.11
N GLU A 149 -12.20 14.29 5.37
CA GLU A 149 -12.87 15.20 6.30
C GLU A 149 -12.80 16.67 5.84
N ASP A 150 -11.62 17.11 5.39
CA ASP A 150 -11.35 18.53 5.08
C ASP A 150 -11.27 18.86 3.58
N CYS A 151 -11.40 17.85 2.70
CA CYS A 151 -11.21 18.02 1.26
C CYS A 151 -12.19 17.18 0.44
N THR A 152 -12.51 17.64 -0.77
CA THR A 152 -13.29 16.85 -1.73
C THR A 152 -12.34 16.11 -2.67
N LEU A 153 -12.29 14.79 -2.55
CA LEU A 153 -11.55 13.95 -3.49
C LEU A 153 -12.23 14.02 -4.88
N PRO A 154 -11.52 14.39 -5.96
CA PRO A 154 -12.11 14.47 -7.29
C PRO A 154 -12.63 13.11 -7.71
N ARG A 155 -13.77 13.09 -8.41
CA ARG A 155 -14.29 11.85 -8.98
C ARG A 155 -13.28 11.30 -9.98
N PHE A 156 -13.12 9.98 -10.00
CA PHE A 156 -12.28 9.36 -11.00
C PHE A 156 -12.89 9.54 -12.38
N ASP A 157 -12.08 10.03 -13.31
CA ASP A 157 -12.42 10.16 -14.72
C ASP A 157 -11.40 9.38 -15.57
N PRO A 158 -11.84 8.35 -16.33
CA PRO A 158 -10.96 7.56 -17.19
C PRO A 158 -10.22 8.37 -18.24
N GLU A 159 -10.87 9.35 -18.85
CA GLU A 159 -10.32 10.15 -19.94
C GLU A 159 -9.27 11.13 -19.41
N VAL A 160 -9.57 11.81 -18.30
CA VAL A 160 -8.59 12.67 -17.60
C VAL A 160 -7.38 11.85 -17.17
N THR A 161 -7.59 10.64 -16.65
CA THR A 161 -6.50 9.73 -16.27
C THR A 161 -5.60 9.39 -17.46
N LEU A 162 -6.17 8.97 -18.59
CA LEU A 162 -5.38 8.66 -19.79
C LEU A 162 -4.69 9.89 -20.38
N LYS A 163 -5.32 11.08 -20.31
CA LYS A 163 -4.69 12.36 -20.67
C LYS A 163 -3.49 12.67 -19.78
N LYS A 164 -3.58 12.47 -18.46
CA LYS A 164 -2.44 12.63 -17.53
C LYS A 164 -1.30 11.65 -17.84
N LEU A 165 -1.63 10.45 -18.29
CA LEU A 165 -0.65 9.41 -18.67
C LEU A 165 -0.14 9.51 -20.11
N ARG A 166 -0.61 10.48 -20.91
CA ARG A 166 -0.24 10.60 -22.31
C ARG A 166 1.28 10.73 -22.48
N GLY A 167 1.85 9.87 -23.31
CA GLY A 167 3.29 9.84 -23.56
C GLY A 167 4.14 9.35 -22.39
N LYS A 168 3.54 8.72 -21.36
CA LYS A 168 4.22 8.32 -20.13
C LYS A 168 4.10 6.82 -19.88
N ARG A 169 5.07 6.30 -19.12
CA ARG A 169 5.06 4.97 -18.51
C ARG A 169 4.75 5.10 -17.02
N LEU A 170 3.67 4.45 -16.59
CA LEU A 170 3.34 4.23 -15.18
C LEU A 170 3.68 2.80 -14.82
N LEU A 171 4.57 2.60 -13.83
CA LEU A 171 4.96 1.28 -13.35
C LEU A 171 4.61 1.08 -11.88
N PHE A 172 3.74 0.13 -11.61
CA PHE A 172 3.47 -0.41 -10.29
C PHE A 172 4.51 -1.49 -9.95
N VAL A 173 5.20 -1.36 -8.83
CA VAL A 173 6.25 -2.30 -8.40
C VAL A 173 5.94 -2.79 -6.98
N GLY A 174 5.83 -4.10 -6.78
CA GLY A 174 5.58 -4.61 -5.43
C GLY A 174 5.06 -6.03 -5.36
N ASP A 175 4.29 -6.28 -4.30
CA ASP A 175 3.66 -7.57 -4.00
C ASP A 175 2.29 -7.73 -4.70
N SER A 176 1.52 -8.74 -4.29
CA SER A 176 0.22 -9.05 -4.90
C SER A 176 -0.85 -7.98 -4.66
N LEU A 177 -0.73 -7.15 -3.63
CA LEU A 177 -1.67 -6.06 -3.39
C LEU A 177 -1.40 -4.90 -4.35
N GLN A 178 -0.13 -4.65 -4.67
CA GLN A 178 0.24 -3.71 -5.73
C GLN A 178 -0.22 -4.19 -7.11
N ARG A 179 -0.20 -5.50 -7.36
CA ARG A 179 -0.82 -6.09 -8.55
C ARG A 179 -2.33 -5.82 -8.58
N GLY A 180 -3.03 -5.99 -7.45
CA GLY A 180 -4.45 -5.66 -7.33
C GLY A 180 -4.75 -4.19 -7.64
N GLN A 181 -3.91 -3.26 -7.15
CA GLN A 181 -4.03 -1.84 -7.48
C GLN A 181 -3.83 -1.59 -9.00
N TRP A 182 -2.82 -2.21 -9.60
CA TRP A 182 -2.60 -2.14 -11.05
C TRP A 182 -3.80 -2.68 -11.86
N GLN A 183 -4.34 -3.85 -11.50
CA GLN A 183 -5.50 -4.44 -12.17
C GLN A 183 -6.73 -3.56 -12.07
N SER A 184 -6.96 -2.97 -10.90
CA SER A 184 -8.01 -1.97 -10.69
C SER A 184 -7.84 -0.81 -11.66
N LEU A 185 -6.67 -0.17 -11.73
CA LEU A 185 -6.48 1.01 -12.59
C LEU A 185 -6.70 0.68 -14.07
N VAL A 186 -6.19 -0.47 -14.53
CA VAL A 186 -6.41 -0.94 -15.91
C VAL A 186 -7.92 -1.07 -16.18
N CYS A 187 -8.67 -1.73 -15.29
CA CYS A 187 -10.12 -1.90 -15.46
C CYS A 187 -10.91 -0.60 -15.34
N MET A 188 -10.42 0.37 -14.58
CA MET A 188 -11.05 1.70 -14.47
C MET A 188 -10.92 2.52 -15.75
N VAL A 189 -9.93 2.24 -16.62
CA VAL A 189 -9.70 3.02 -17.86
C VAL A 189 -9.97 2.26 -19.15
N GLU A 190 -9.94 0.93 -19.14
CA GLU A 190 -9.94 0.14 -20.38
C GLU A 190 -11.22 0.27 -21.21
N SER A 191 -12.36 0.50 -20.56
CA SER A 191 -13.68 0.52 -21.21
C SER A 191 -13.87 1.68 -22.18
N ILE A 192 -13.12 2.78 -22.00
CA ILE A 192 -13.14 3.94 -22.91
C ILE A 192 -12.11 3.84 -24.03
N ILE A 193 -11.27 2.81 -24.03
CA ILE A 193 -10.25 2.59 -25.06
C ILE A 193 -10.77 1.57 -26.08
N PRO A 194 -10.84 1.91 -27.38
CA PRO A 194 -11.23 0.95 -28.41
C PRO A 194 -10.37 -0.31 -28.41
N GLU A 195 -10.96 -1.48 -28.71
CA GLU A 195 -10.27 -2.77 -28.65
C GLU A 195 -8.98 -2.82 -29.49
N ASN A 196 -8.98 -2.20 -30.68
CA ASN A 196 -7.78 -2.13 -31.54
C ASN A 196 -6.71 -1.15 -31.02
N GLN A 197 -7.07 -0.26 -30.09
CA GLN A 197 -6.20 0.75 -29.46
C GLN A 197 -5.67 0.33 -28.08
N LYS A 198 -6.04 -0.85 -27.57
CA LYS A 198 -5.43 -1.42 -26.35
C LYS A 198 -4.74 -2.74 -26.62
N SER A 199 -3.79 -3.10 -25.76
CA SER A 199 -3.10 -4.39 -25.81
C SER A 199 -2.45 -4.70 -24.46
N ILE A 200 -2.28 -5.98 -24.15
CA ILE A 200 -1.55 -6.42 -22.96
C ILE A 200 -0.44 -7.39 -23.35
N GLN A 201 0.75 -7.17 -22.80
CA GLN A 201 1.88 -8.09 -22.88
C GLN A 201 2.16 -8.63 -21.48
N ARG A 202 2.02 -9.94 -21.29
CA ARG A 202 2.30 -10.61 -20.01
C ARG A 202 3.66 -11.31 -20.07
N GLY A 203 4.62 -10.77 -19.35
CA GLY A 203 5.87 -11.45 -19.03
C GLY A 203 5.80 -12.13 -17.67
N ARG A 204 6.86 -12.87 -17.31
CA ARG A 204 6.92 -13.61 -16.04
C ARG A 204 6.83 -12.71 -14.81
N SER A 205 7.59 -11.61 -14.81
CA SER A 205 7.65 -10.66 -13.69
C SER A 205 7.22 -9.25 -14.11
N HIS A 206 7.00 -9.00 -15.40
CA HIS A 206 6.65 -7.68 -15.93
C HIS A 206 5.45 -7.79 -16.87
N THR A 207 4.39 -7.05 -16.58
CA THR A 207 3.19 -6.97 -17.42
C THR A 207 2.98 -5.54 -17.88
N VAL A 208 2.67 -5.36 -19.17
CA VAL A 208 2.51 -4.05 -19.81
C VAL A 208 1.13 -3.97 -20.45
N PHE A 209 0.24 -3.15 -19.90
CA PHE A 209 -0.97 -2.72 -20.59
C PHE A 209 -0.67 -1.42 -21.36
N ARG A 210 -1.04 -1.36 -22.64
CA ARG A 210 -0.77 -0.22 -23.52
C ARG A 210 -2.05 0.39 -24.07
N ALA A 211 -2.19 1.69 -23.87
CA ALA A 211 -3.20 2.53 -24.51
C ALA A 211 -2.54 3.27 -25.69
N LYS A 212 -2.71 2.74 -26.91
CA LYS A 212 -1.93 3.15 -28.09
C LYS A 212 -2.16 4.60 -28.49
N GLU A 213 -3.41 5.04 -28.53
CA GLU A 213 -3.79 6.42 -28.89
C GLU A 213 -3.22 7.48 -27.95
N TYR A 214 -3.06 7.13 -26.68
CA TYR A 214 -2.46 8.01 -25.67
C TYR A 214 -0.93 7.88 -25.62
N ASN A 215 -0.34 6.95 -26.38
CA ASN A 215 1.07 6.59 -26.26
C ASN A 215 1.47 6.36 -24.77
N ALA A 216 0.62 5.63 -24.04
CA ALA A 216 0.74 5.45 -22.59
C ALA A 216 0.80 3.97 -22.22
N THR A 217 1.54 3.65 -21.15
CA THR A 217 1.56 2.30 -20.55
C THR A 217 1.22 2.33 -19.06
N ILE A 218 0.48 1.30 -18.63
CA ILE A 218 0.16 1.01 -17.22
C ILE A 218 0.73 -0.38 -16.94
N GLU A 219 1.82 -0.42 -16.20
CA GLU A 219 2.69 -1.58 -16.07
C GLU A 219 2.69 -2.12 -14.64
N PHE A 220 2.95 -3.42 -14.50
CA PHE A 220 3.19 -4.06 -13.20
C PHE A 220 4.49 -4.85 -13.23
N TYR A 221 5.33 -4.67 -12.20
CA TYR A 221 6.54 -5.45 -11.97
C TYR A 221 6.50 -6.16 -10.61
N TRP A 222 6.65 -7.48 -10.64
CA TRP A 222 6.70 -8.34 -9.46
C TRP A 222 8.05 -8.18 -8.75
N ALA A 223 8.01 -7.55 -7.57
CA ALA A 223 9.14 -7.43 -6.66
C ALA A 223 8.57 -7.34 -5.23
N PRO A 224 8.08 -8.46 -4.66
CA PRO A 224 7.24 -8.43 -3.46
C PRO A 224 7.96 -7.88 -2.23
N PHE A 225 9.29 -7.99 -2.18
CA PHE A 225 10.14 -7.41 -1.14
C PHE A 225 10.90 -6.15 -1.60
N LEU A 226 10.69 -5.69 -2.84
CA LEU A 226 11.49 -4.70 -3.60
C LEU A 226 12.95 -5.10 -3.83
N VAL A 227 13.64 -5.58 -2.81
CA VAL A 227 14.95 -6.21 -2.89
C VAL A 227 14.86 -7.60 -3.52
N GLU A 228 16.00 -8.11 -3.98
CA GLU A 228 16.11 -9.45 -4.56
C GLU A 228 15.79 -10.55 -3.53
N SER A 229 15.17 -11.63 -3.98
CA SER A 229 14.83 -12.79 -3.16
C SER A 229 14.83 -14.08 -3.97
N ASN A 230 14.94 -15.22 -3.27
CA ASN A 230 14.74 -16.53 -3.89
C ASN A 230 13.28 -16.81 -4.29
N SER A 231 12.37 -15.84 -4.11
CA SER A 231 10.94 -15.93 -4.43
C SER A 231 10.49 -14.97 -5.55
N ASP A 232 11.44 -14.32 -6.24
CA ASP A 232 11.13 -13.37 -7.33
C ASP A 232 10.66 -14.08 -8.61
N GLU A 233 11.08 -15.33 -8.81
CA GLU A 233 10.86 -16.10 -10.03
C GLU A 233 9.92 -17.29 -9.81
N HIS A 234 10.18 -18.08 -8.77
CA HIS A 234 9.34 -19.18 -8.34
C HIS A 234 8.85 -18.84 -6.94
N ILE A 235 7.53 -18.66 -6.79
CA ILE A 235 6.97 -18.30 -5.49
C ILE A 235 7.15 -19.48 -4.54
N ILE A 236 7.98 -19.30 -3.52
CA ILE A 236 8.13 -20.27 -2.43
C ILE A 236 6.92 -20.11 -1.49
N GLY A 237 6.09 -21.15 -1.43
CA GLY A 237 4.86 -21.18 -0.64
C GLY A 237 5.12 -21.08 0.86
N ASN A 238 6.16 -21.76 1.36
CA ASN A 238 6.56 -21.70 2.77
C ASN A 238 7.37 -20.43 3.05
N PRO A 239 6.86 -19.47 3.85
CA PRO A 239 7.58 -18.23 4.11
C PRO A 239 8.92 -18.42 4.84
N ARG A 240 9.10 -19.52 5.59
CA ARG A 240 10.35 -19.82 6.31
C ARG A 240 11.50 -20.24 5.40
N GLU A 241 11.21 -20.55 4.14
CA GLU A 241 12.21 -20.90 3.12
C GLU A 241 12.60 -19.69 2.26
N ARG A 242 11.93 -18.55 2.44
CA ARG A 242 12.23 -17.32 1.70
C ARG A 242 13.50 -16.68 2.25
N ILE A 243 14.39 -16.29 1.37
CA ILE A 243 15.68 -15.65 1.68
C ILE A 243 15.77 -14.35 0.88
N LEU A 244 16.08 -13.25 1.57
CA LEU A 244 16.08 -11.90 1.01
C LEU A 244 17.50 -11.33 0.97
N LYS A 245 17.91 -10.80 -0.20
CA LYS A 245 19.14 -10.03 -0.38
C LYS A 245 18.90 -8.57 -0.01
N VAL A 246 18.90 -8.26 1.27
CA VAL A 246 18.40 -6.97 1.76
C VAL A 246 19.21 -5.76 1.30
N ASP A 247 20.39 -5.95 0.71
CA ASP A 247 21.27 -4.93 0.16
C ASP A 247 21.30 -4.85 -1.37
N SER A 248 20.42 -5.57 -2.10
CA SER A 248 20.38 -5.52 -3.57
C SER A 248 18.99 -5.29 -4.14
N VAL A 249 18.91 -4.33 -5.07
CA VAL A 249 17.76 -4.11 -5.96
C VAL A 249 18.16 -4.18 -7.44
N ALA A 250 19.42 -4.49 -7.75
CA ALA A 250 20.01 -4.28 -9.07
C ALA A 250 19.31 -5.07 -10.18
N LYS A 251 18.88 -6.32 -9.90
CA LYS A 251 18.09 -7.12 -10.84
C LYS A 251 16.76 -6.44 -11.20
N HIS A 252 16.07 -5.90 -10.20
CA HIS A 252 14.75 -5.28 -10.35
C HIS A 252 14.82 -3.88 -10.96
N ALA A 253 15.80 -3.08 -10.53
CA ALA A 253 16.02 -1.71 -10.95
C ALA A 253 16.15 -1.51 -12.47
N LYS A 254 16.57 -2.54 -13.21
CA LYS A 254 16.64 -2.54 -14.68
C LYS A 254 15.30 -2.19 -15.34
N TYR A 255 14.19 -2.53 -14.68
CA TYR A 255 12.83 -2.24 -15.17
C TYR A 255 12.30 -0.88 -14.70
N TRP A 256 12.89 -0.32 -13.65
CA TRP A 256 12.45 0.93 -13.03
C TRP A 256 13.07 2.16 -13.71
N THR A 257 14.29 2.01 -14.23
CA THR A 257 15.01 3.08 -14.93
C THR A 257 14.24 3.58 -16.15
N GLY A 258 14.12 4.91 -16.27
CA GLY A 258 13.48 5.55 -17.42
C GLY A 258 11.94 5.48 -17.42
N VAL A 259 11.33 5.10 -16.28
CA VAL A 259 9.88 5.20 -16.07
C VAL A 259 9.52 6.61 -15.61
N ASP A 260 8.41 7.17 -16.10
CA ASP A 260 7.95 8.52 -15.75
C ASP A 260 7.24 8.58 -14.40
N ILE A 261 6.51 7.52 -14.04
CA ILE A 261 5.79 7.42 -12.76
C ILE A 261 6.01 6.05 -12.15
N LEU A 262 6.66 6.01 -11.00
CA LEU A 262 6.92 4.78 -10.24
C LEU A 262 6.01 4.74 -9.01
N ALA A 263 5.21 3.68 -8.87
CA ALA A 263 4.40 3.42 -7.68
C ALA A 263 4.88 2.15 -6.99
N PHE A 264 5.53 2.29 -5.84
CA PHE A 264 6.08 1.18 -5.06
C PHE A 264 5.15 0.76 -3.93
N ASN A 265 5.16 -0.52 -3.59
CA ASN A 265 4.57 -1.06 -2.38
C ASN A 265 5.30 -2.35 -1.96
N THR A 266 5.39 -2.59 -0.66
CA THR A 266 5.82 -3.89 -0.14
C THR A 266 5.35 -4.01 1.31
N TYR A 267 4.57 -5.04 1.63
CA TYR A 267 4.14 -5.22 3.02
C TYR A 267 3.77 -6.66 3.36
N VAL A 268 2.82 -7.25 2.64
CA VAL A 268 2.09 -8.40 3.20
C VAL A 268 2.99 -9.62 3.37
N TRP A 269 4.02 -9.76 2.53
CA TRP A 269 4.98 -10.85 2.63
C TRP A 269 5.89 -10.73 3.87
N TRP A 270 6.14 -9.52 4.36
CA TRP A 270 6.88 -9.27 5.60
C TRP A 270 6.09 -9.68 6.85
N MET A 271 4.76 -9.84 6.74
CA MET A 271 3.89 -10.28 7.84
C MET A 271 3.88 -11.80 8.05
N SER A 272 4.69 -12.55 7.28
CA SER A 272 4.62 -14.01 7.26
C SER A 272 5.41 -14.70 8.40
N GLY A 273 6.13 -13.94 9.22
CA GLY A 273 6.93 -14.44 10.34
C GLY A 273 7.48 -13.32 11.22
N TYR A 274 7.94 -13.68 12.42
CA TYR A 274 8.62 -12.73 13.32
C TYR A 274 10.02 -12.38 12.83
N THR A 275 10.71 -13.36 12.24
CA THR A 275 12.05 -13.23 11.69
C THR A 275 12.06 -13.46 10.18
N ILE A 276 13.03 -12.84 9.50
CA ILE A 276 13.23 -12.88 8.05
C ILE A 276 14.67 -13.28 7.78
N LYS A 277 14.86 -14.34 7.00
CA LYS A 277 16.18 -14.78 6.53
C LYS A 277 16.73 -13.74 5.57
N SER A 278 17.74 -13.03 6.02
CA SER A 278 18.31 -11.87 5.37
C SER A 278 19.78 -12.10 5.12
N TYR A 279 20.25 -11.87 3.89
CA TYR A 279 21.65 -11.89 3.55
C TYR A 279 22.07 -10.56 2.93
N TRP A 280 23.33 -10.16 3.17
CA TRP A 280 23.94 -8.94 2.66
C TRP A 280 25.46 -9.17 2.47
N GLY A 281 26.04 -8.56 1.44
CA GLY A 281 27.46 -8.71 1.13
C GLY A 281 27.90 -10.17 0.92
N SER A 282 29.00 -10.55 1.56
CA SER A 282 29.55 -11.90 1.63
C SER A 282 29.87 -12.23 3.09
N PHE A 283 29.42 -13.37 3.62
CA PHE A 283 29.68 -13.74 5.02
C PHE A 283 31.15 -14.18 5.24
N PRO A 284 31.75 -13.92 6.42
CA PRO A 284 33.18 -14.16 6.68
C PRO A 284 33.66 -15.62 6.50
N ASN A 285 32.73 -16.58 6.53
CA ASN A 285 33.01 -18.00 6.32
C ASN A 285 33.01 -18.43 4.84
N GLY A 286 32.71 -17.53 3.90
CA GLY A 286 32.65 -17.85 2.48
C GLY A 286 31.48 -18.77 2.07
N GLU A 287 30.56 -19.06 2.99
CA GLU A 287 29.31 -19.77 2.68
C GLU A 287 28.21 -18.78 2.25
N GLU A 288 27.29 -19.23 1.41
CA GLU A 288 26.01 -18.55 1.15
C GLU A 288 25.14 -18.61 2.42
N GLY A 289 25.47 -17.78 3.40
CA GLY A 289 24.74 -17.67 4.66
C GLY A 289 23.55 -16.71 4.60
N TYR A 290 22.70 -16.78 5.61
CA TYR A 290 21.71 -15.75 5.95
C TYR A 290 21.64 -15.65 7.48
N GLU A 291 21.24 -14.48 7.98
CA GLU A 291 20.86 -14.31 9.38
C GLU A 291 19.34 -14.16 9.49
N GLU A 292 18.77 -14.64 10.60
CA GLU A 292 17.37 -14.39 10.91
C GLU A 292 17.24 -13.08 11.68
N LEU A 293 16.74 -12.05 11.01
CA LEU A 293 16.52 -10.73 11.59
C LEU A 293 15.05 -10.54 11.92
N ASP A 294 14.74 -9.81 12.99
CA ASP A 294 13.39 -9.33 13.26
C ASP A 294 12.81 -8.63 12.01
N ALA A 295 11.55 -8.94 11.66
CA ALA A 295 10.94 -8.45 10.43
C ALA A 295 11.02 -6.92 10.25
N PRO A 296 10.78 -6.06 11.26
CA PRO A 296 10.96 -4.61 11.10
C PRO A 296 12.41 -4.18 10.85
N VAL A 297 13.40 -4.95 11.34
CA VAL A 297 14.83 -4.69 11.11
C VAL A 297 15.19 -5.01 9.67
N ALA A 298 14.81 -6.22 9.20
CA ALA A 298 15.01 -6.62 7.81
C ALA A 298 14.30 -5.67 6.83
N TYR A 299 13.05 -5.29 7.13
CA TYR A 299 12.27 -4.33 6.35
C TYR A 299 12.99 -2.98 6.24
N ARG A 300 13.58 -2.50 7.34
CA ARG A 300 14.35 -1.24 7.35
C ARG A 300 15.60 -1.32 6.48
N MET A 301 16.31 -2.45 6.50
CA MET A 301 17.48 -2.64 5.64
C MET A 301 17.08 -2.62 4.17
N ALA A 302 16.08 -3.43 3.79
CA ALA A 302 15.57 -3.48 2.42
C ALA A 302 15.05 -2.12 1.92
N LEU A 303 14.27 -1.41 2.74
CA LEU A 303 13.72 -0.12 2.35
C LEU A 303 14.82 0.96 2.23
N LYS A 304 15.88 0.92 3.06
CA LYS A 304 17.04 1.80 2.87
C LYS A 304 17.76 1.53 1.56
N THR A 305 17.91 0.26 1.18
CA THR A 305 18.50 -0.11 -0.11
C THR A 305 17.69 0.45 -1.28
N TRP A 306 16.36 0.30 -1.25
CA TRP A 306 15.46 0.93 -2.22
C TRP A 306 15.59 2.46 -2.23
N ALA A 307 15.55 3.10 -1.07
CA ALA A 307 15.64 4.55 -0.94
C ALA A 307 16.96 5.10 -1.48
N ASN A 308 18.08 4.43 -1.17
CA ASN A 308 19.39 4.79 -1.71
C ASN A 308 19.42 4.66 -3.24
N TRP A 309 18.82 3.61 -3.79
CA TRP A 309 18.73 3.46 -5.25
C TRP A 309 17.92 4.61 -5.87
N VAL A 310 16.77 4.97 -5.28
CA VAL A 310 15.95 6.08 -5.75
C VAL A 310 16.76 7.39 -5.73
N ASP A 311 17.39 7.72 -4.61
CA ASP A 311 18.17 8.96 -4.44
C ASP A 311 19.38 9.06 -5.40
N LEU A 312 19.92 7.92 -5.82
CA LEU A 312 21.08 7.88 -6.73
C LEU A 312 20.69 7.88 -8.22
N ASN A 313 19.52 7.36 -8.58
CA ASN A 313 19.18 7.06 -9.98
C ASN A 313 17.99 7.85 -10.51
N ILE A 314 17.17 8.44 -9.64
CA ILE A 314 15.94 9.14 -10.04
C ILE A 314 16.17 10.64 -10.15
N ASN A 315 15.85 11.19 -11.32
CA ASN A 315 15.75 12.63 -11.52
C ASN A 315 14.30 13.09 -11.23
N PRO A 316 14.04 13.84 -10.15
CA PRO A 316 12.69 14.24 -9.75
C PRO A 316 11.99 15.17 -10.75
N ASN A 317 12.74 15.82 -11.66
CA ASN A 317 12.16 16.64 -12.73
C ASN A 317 11.59 15.80 -13.88
N LYS A 318 11.94 14.51 -13.95
CA LYS A 318 11.50 13.58 -15.01
C LYS A 318 10.57 12.50 -14.48
N THR A 319 10.88 11.98 -13.30
CA THR A 319 10.18 10.83 -12.73
C THR A 319 9.55 11.20 -11.40
N ARG A 320 8.26 10.89 -11.25
CA ARG A 320 7.54 11.00 -9.98
C ARG A 320 7.54 9.65 -9.27
N VAL A 321 7.82 9.66 -7.97
CA VAL A 321 7.90 8.45 -7.16
C VAL A 321 6.79 8.47 -6.11
N PHE A 322 6.06 7.37 -6.03
CA PHE A 322 5.00 7.13 -5.08
C PHE A 322 5.32 5.89 -4.25
N PHE A 323 4.86 5.89 -3.00
CA PHE A 323 4.89 4.72 -2.13
C PHE A 323 3.51 4.50 -1.51
N THR A 324 2.84 3.41 -1.90
CA THR A 324 1.58 2.98 -1.29
C THR A 324 1.89 2.29 0.04
N THR A 325 1.27 2.75 1.13
CA THR A 325 1.48 2.17 2.46
C THR A 325 0.86 0.77 2.59
N MET A 326 0.98 0.15 3.75
CA MET A 326 0.51 -1.22 3.96
C MET A 326 -0.98 -1.39 3.68
N SER A 327 -1.30 -2.43 2.90
CA SER A 327 -2.65 -2.97 2.84
C SER A 327 -2.87 -3.88 4.05
N PRO A 328 -3.90 -3.66 4.88
CA PRO A 328 -4.16 -4.47 6.07
C PRO A 328 -4.63 -5.88 5.71
N THR A 329 -4.49 -6.79 6.67
CA THR A 329 -5.14 -8.11 6.63
C THR A 329 -6.18 -8.22 7.73
N HIS A 330 -7.23 -9.00 7.48
CA HIS A 330 -8.35 -9.20 8.43
C HIS A 330 -8.47 -10.66 8.83
N MET A 331 -7.39 -11.20 9.40
CA MET A 331 -7.28 -12.61 9.78
C MET A 331 -7.91 -12.93 11.13
N ARG A 332 -8.10 -11.94 12.01
CA ARG A 332 -8.58 -12.15 13.38
C ARG A 332 -9.81 -11.29 13.67
N SER A 333 -10.97 -11.90 13.63
CA SER A 333 -12.29 -11.28 13.85
C SER A 333 -12.45 -10.58 15.21
N ALA A 334 -11.75 -11.08 16.24
CA ALA A 334 -11.66 -10.42 17.54
C ALA A 334 -11.10 -8.98 17.48
N ASP A 335 -10.36 -8.61 16.43
CA ASP A 335 -9.85 -7.25 16.27
C ASP A 335 -10.97 -6.22 16.14
N TRP A 336 -12.11 -6.59 15.56
CA TRP A 336 -13.28 -5.72 15.39
C TRP A 336 -14.47 -6.18 16.24
N GLU A 337 -14.19 -6.61 17.47
CA GLU A 337 -15.20 -6.93 18.49
C GLU A 337 -16.14 -8.09 18.09
N ASN A 338 -15.66 -9.00 17.23
CA ASN A 338 -16.38 -10.20 16.81
C ASN A 338 -15.57 -11.48 17.10
N PRO A 339 -15.35 -11.87 18.36
CA PRO A 339 -14.45 -12.98 18.71
C PRO A 339 -14.89 -14.35 18.15
N ASP A 340 -16.19 -14.54 17.94
CA ASP A 340 -16.76 -15.78 17.37
C ASP A 340 -16.83 -15.74 15.83
N GLY A 341 -16.37 -14.65 15.20
CA GLY A 341 -16.34 -14.50 13.75
C GLY A 341 -15.29 -15.39 13.09
N MET A 342 -15.51 -15.76 11.83
CA MET A 342 -14.59 -16.60 11.06
C MET A 342 -13.70 -15.75 10.14
N LYS A 343 -12.59 -15.22 10.68
CA LYS A 343 -11.74 -14.24 9.98
C LYS A 343 -12.63 -13.12 9.39
N CYS A 344 -12.44 -12.74 8.14
CA CYS A 344 -13.26 -11.78 7.39
C CYS A 344 -14.51 -12.39 6.69
N PHE A 345 -14.79 -13.69 6.82
CA PHE A 345 -15.74 -14.39 5.94
C PHE A 345 -17.18 -13.86 6.03
N ASN A 346 -17.70 -13.67 7.25
CA ASN A 346 -19.07 -13.24 7.48
C ASN A 346 -19.28 -11.72 7.35
N GLU A 347 -18.20 -10.96 7.14
CA GLU A 347 -18.26 -9.50 7.15
C GLU A 347 -18.81 -8.96 5.83
N THR A 348 -19.90 -8.18 5.89
CA THR A 348 -20.57 -7.61 4.70
C THR A 348 -20.69 -6.08 4.76
N LYS A 349 -20.22 -5.48 5.85
CA LYS A 349 -20.17 -4.03 6.07
C LYS A 349 -18.81 -3.63 6.68
N PRO A 350 -18.33 -2.41 6.41
CA PRO A 350 -17.14 -1.87 7.04
C PRO A 350 -17.28 -1.79 8.57
N TYR A 351 -16.17 -1.91 9.28
CA TYR A 351 -16.08 -1.64 10.71
C TYR A 351 -15.59 -0.20 10.96
N MET A 352 -16.53 0.69 11.25
CA MET A 352 -16.33 2.16 11.22
C MET A 352 -15.91 2.78 12.57
N LYS A 353 -15.38 2.01 13.51
CA LYS A 353 -14.94 2.55 14.81
C LYS A 353 -13.76 3.51 14.61
N LYS A 354 -13.90 4.77 15.02
CA LYS A 354 -12.84 5.78 14.92
C LYS A 354 -11.57 5.30 15.62
N GLY A 355 -10.43 5.43 14.93
CA GLY A 355 -9.13 4.97 15.44
C GLY A 355 -8.93 3.45 15.45
N PHE A 356 -9.81 2.69 14.80
CA PHE A 356 -9.64 1.24 14.66
C PHE A 356 -8.30 0.90 13.99
N TRP A 357 -7.55 0.00 14.63
CA TRP A 357 -6.28 -0.52 14.11
C TRP A 357 -6.15 -2.01 14.43
N GLY A 358 -6.31 -2.86 13.42
CA GLY A 358 -6.20 -4.30 13.55
C GLY A 358 -4.76 -4.81 13.67
N THR A 359 -4.61 -6.05 14.12
CA THR A 359 -3.30 -6.72 14.26
C THR A 359 -2.66 -7.11 12.92
N GLY A 360 -3.44 -7.13 11.84
CA GLY A 360 -2.95 -7.31 10.48
C GLY A 360 -2.15 -6.12 9.91
N SER A 361 -1.98 -5.04 10.70
CA SER A 361 -1.29 -3.79 10.35
C SER A 361 -0.17 -3.51 11.35
N ASP A 362 1.10 -3.77 11.02
CA ASP A 362 2.22 -3.55 11.95
C ASP A 362 2.69 -2.08 11.97
N LYS A 363 2.33 -1.33 13.03
CA LYS A 363 2.76 0.07 13.22
C LYS A 363 4.29 0.25 13.19
N ARG A 364 5.07 -0.78 13.53
CA ARG A 364 6.53 -0.73 13.47
C ARG A 364 7.01 -0.61 12.03
N VAL A 365 6.38 -1.32 11.09
CA VAL A 365 6.68 -1.24 9.65
C VAL A 365 6.28 0.13 9.11
N MET A 366 5.11 0.68 9.47
CA MET A 366 4.73 2.06 9.10
C MET A 366 5.75 3.09 9.57
N ARG A 367 6.25 2.94 10.81
CA ARG A 367 7.28 3.83 11.36
C ARG A 367 8.57 3.77 10.54
N VAL A 368 8.98 2.58 10.12
CA VAL A 368 10.14 2.41 9.24
C VAL A 368 9.93 3.14 7.91
N VAL A 369 8.77 3.00 7.28
CA VAL A 369 8.44 3.71 6.02
C VAL A 369 8.59 5.22 6.19
N SER A 370 7.94 5.78 7.21
CA SER A 370 8.01 7.22 7.51
C SER A 370 9.46 7.69 7.77
N GLU A 371 10.22 6.95 8.58
CA GLU A 371 11.59 7.32 8.94
C GLU A 371 12.57 7.25 7.78
N VAL A 372 12.39 6.29 6.86
CA VAL A 372 13.25 6.15 5.67
C VAL A 372 12.89 7.22 4.65
N ILE A 373 11.61 7.37 4.28
CA ILE A 373 11.17 8.33 3.27
C ILE A 373 11.51 9.76 3.68
N ARG A 374 11.33 10.13 4.95
CA ARG A 374 11.67 11.48 5.45
C ARG A 374 13.16 11.85 5.27
N LYS A 375 14.04 10.86 5.12
CA LYS A 375 15.49 11.07 4.95
C LYS A 375 15.93 11.04 3.48
N MET A 376 15.02 10.77 2.55
CA MET A 376 15.31 10.73 1.12
C MET A 376 15.52 12.14 0.57
N LYS A 377 16.37 12.24 -0.45
CA LYS A 377 16.60 13.47 -1.22
C LYS A 377 15.55 13.64 -2.30
N VAL A 378 15.19 12.55 -2.98
CA VAL A 378 14.14 12.54 -3.99
C VAL A 378 12.79 12.56 -3.26
N PRO A 379 11.89 13.51 -3.59
CA PRO A 379 10.56 13.54 -3.00
C PRO A 379 9.77 12.30 -3.39
N VAL A 380 9.16 11.66 -2.40
CA VAL A 380 8.26 10.50 -2.58
C VAL A 380 6.88 10.88 -2.05
N SER A 381 5.87 10.80 -2.91
CA SER A 381 4.48 10.97 -2.52
C SER A 381 3.96 9.70 -1.85
N VAL A 382 3.61 9.77 -0.57
CA VAL A 382 3.11 8.62 0.19
C VAL A 382 1.59 8.54 0.05
N LEU A 383 1.09 7.43 -0.50
CA LEU A 383 -0.33 7.14 -0.54
C LEU A 383 -0.69 6.38 0.74
N ASN A 384 -1.10 7.10 1.79
CA ASN A 384 -1.46 6.46 3.05
C ASN A 384 -2.86 5.84 3.00
N VAL A 385 -2.94 4.61 2.48
CA VAL A 385 -4.17 3.85 2.32
C VAL A 385 -4.46 2.91 3.49
N THR A 386 -3.57 2.85 4.49
CA THR A 386 -3.65 1.86 5.56
C THR A 386 -4.93 2.01 6.37
N GLN A 387 -5.21 3.23 6.85
CA GLN A 387 -6.30 3.42 7.79
C GLN A 387 -7.67 3.30 7.14
N MET A 388 -7.87 3.91 5.97
CA MET A 388 -9.10 3.70 5.22
C MET A 388 -9.35 2.21 4.94
N SER A 389 -8.30 1.44 4.65
CA SER A 389 -8.43 0.03 4.32
C SER A 389 -8.69 -0.83 5.56
N ASN A 390 -8.22 -0.44 6.75
CA ASN A 390 -8.51 -1.16 8.01
C ASN A 390 -10.03 -1.25 8.23
N HIS A 391 -10.78 -0.19 7.90
CA HIS A 391 -12.23 -0.24 8.06
C HIS A 391 -12.93 -1.26 7.16
N ARG A 392 -12.28 -1.75 6.10
CA ARG A 392 -12.91 -2.50 5.00
C ARG A 392 -12.89 -4.01 5.19
N VAL A 393 -13.17 -4.48 6.40
CA VAL A 393 -13.29 -5.91 6.73
C VAL A 393 -14.21 -6.70 5.77
N ASP A 394 -15.16 -6.01 5.13
CA ASP A 394 -16.14 -6.54 4.19
C ASP A 394 -15.61 -6.84 2.79
N ALA A 395 -14.52 -6.20 2.36
CA ALA A 395 -14.18 -6.10 0.93
C ALA A 395 -13.18 -7.17 0.43
N HIS A 396 -12.74 -8.08 1.30
CA HIS A 396 -11.82 -9.15 0.94
C HIS A 396 -12.43 -10.20 0.00
N THR A 397 -11.58 -10.96 -0.67
CA THR A 397 -11.98 -12.04 -1.60
C THR A 397 -12.63 -13.23 -0.89
N LYS A 398 -12.28 -13.47 0.38
CA LYS A 398 -12.82 -14.57 1.20
C LYS A 398 -12.54 -15.91 0.50
N VAL A 399 -13.54 -16.78 0.41
CA VAL A 399 -13.46 -18.04 -0.36
C VAL A 399 -13.78 -17.86 -1.85
N TYR A 400 -14.07 -16.64 -2.30
CA TYR A 400 -14.41 -16.34 -3.69
C TYR A 400 -13.16 -15.95 -4.47
N THR A 401 -12.15 -16.80 -4.38
CA THR A 401 -10.79 -16.61 -4.90
C THR A 401 -10.30 -17.89 -5.60
N GLU A 402 -9.03 -17.90 -6.02
CA GLU A 402 -8.35 -19.08 -6.54
C GLU A 402 -7.12 -19.44 -5.69
N THR A 403 -6.81 -20.73 -5.63
CA THR A 403 -5.61 -21.28 -4.98
C THR A 403 -4.89 -22.18 -5.97
N GLY A 404 -3.61 -21.94 -6.21
CA GLY A 404 -2.81 -22.74 -7.16
C GLY A 404 -3.34 -22.68 -8.61
N GLY A 405 -4.01 -21.59 -8.99
CA GLY A 405 -4.59 -21.40 -10.33
C GLY A 405 -5.96 -22.04 -10.54
N ASN A 406 -6.54 -22.65 -9.51
CA ASN A 406 -7.87 -23.26 -9.55
C ASN A 406 -8.82 -22.57 -8.58
N LEU A 407 -10.09 -22.46 -8.98
CA LEU A 407 -11.14 -22.03 -8.06
C LEU A 407 -11.30 -23.06 -6.95
N LEU A 408 -11.66 -22.58 -5.76
CA LEU A 408 -11.99 -23.45 -4.64
C LEU A 408 -13.22 -24.30 -4.96
N THR A 409 -13.16 -25.59 -4.64
CA THR A 409 -14.32 -26.50 -4.69
C THR A 409 -15.34 -26.14 -3.63
N ASP A 410 -16.55 -26.68 -3.72
CA ASP A 410 -17.59 -26.42 -2.72
C ASP A 410 -17.18 -26.94 -1.33
N GLU A 411 -16.45 -28.05 -1.26
CA GLU A 411 -15.88 -28.57 -0.01
C GLU A 411 -14.84 -27.61 0.58
N GLN A 412 -13.95 -27.06 -0.26
CA GLN A 412 -12.96 -26.08 0.18
C GLN A 412 -13.62 -24.76 0.63
N LYS A 413 -14.66 -24.31 -0.07
CA LYS A 413 -15.44 -23.13 0.31
C LYS A 413 -16.19 -23.32 1.63
N ALA A 414 -16.60 -24.56 1.96
CA ALA A 414 -17.21 -24.87 3.24
C ALA A 414 -16.22 -24.76 4.41
N ASP A 415 -14.94 -25.06 4.18
CA ASP A 415 -13.87 -24.83 5.16
C ASP A 415 -13.33 -23.39 5.11
N VAL A 416 -14.18 -22.47 5.55
CA VAL A 416 -13.92 -21.03 5.50
C VAL A 416 -12.73 -20.60 6.35
N LEU A 417 -12.42 -21.33 7.44
CA LEU A 417 -11.31 -20.99 8.33
C LEU A 417 -9.97 -21.20 7.64
N HIS A 418 -9.81 -22.26 6.86
CA HIS A 418 -8.56 -22.50 6.14
C HIS A 418 -8.50 -21.76 4.80
N ASN A 419 -9.63 -21.64 4.10
CA ASN A 419 -9.65 -21.19 2.71
C ASN A 419 -10.09 -19.74 2.49
N SER A 420 -10.51 -19.00 3.53
CA SER A 420 -10.78 -17.56 3.36
C SER A 420 -9.50 -16.76 3.19
N ASP A 421 -9.37 -16.12 2.03
CA ASP A 421 -8.39 -15.09 1.75
C ASP A 421 -8.87 -13.74 2.33
N CYS A 422 -8.26 -13.35 3.44
CA CYS A 422 -8.49 -12.07 4.11
C CYS A 422 -7.30 -11.12 3.93
N ILE A 423 -6.63 -11.24 2.78
CA ILE A 423 -5.50 -10.42 2.34
C ILE A 423 -5.91 -9.64 1.10
N HIS A 424 -6.32 -10.34 0.05
CA HIS A 424 -6.62 -9.71 -1.24
C HIS A 424 -8.03 -9.11 -1.26
N TRP A 425 -8.22 -8.14 -2.14
CA TRP A 425 -9.46 -7.36 -2.27
C TRP A 425 -10.25 -7.81 -3.48
N CYS A 426 -11.58 -7.88 -3.36
CA CYS A 426 -12.44 -7.99 -4.52
C CYS A 426 -12.31 -6.74 -5.40
N LEU A 427 -12.37 -6.93 -6.72
CA LEU A 427 -12.44 -5.85 -7.70
C LEU A 427 -13.77 -5.90 -8.48
N PRO A 428 -14.44 -4.77 -8.75
CA PRO A 428 -14.20 -3.43 -8.20
C PRO A 428 -14.32 -3.38 -6.67
N GLY A 429 -13.58 -2.49 -6.01
CA GLY A 429 -13.51 -2.45 -4.54
C GLY A 429 -12.48 -1.46 -3.98
N VAL A 430 -11.85 -1.83 -2.87
CA VAL A 430 -10.94 -0.95 -2.11
C VAL A 430 -9.78 -0.38 -2.96
N PRO A 431 -9.12 -1.16 -3.84
CA PRO A 431 -8.07 -0.62 -4.70
C PRO A 431 -8.54 0.47 -5.69
N ASP A 432 -9.83 0.55 -5.99
CA ASP A 432 -10.38 1.63 -6.84
C ASP A 432 -10.31 2.98 -6.11
N ALA A 433 -10.54 2.98 -4.80
CA ALA A 433 -10.36 4.17 -3.97
C ALA A 433 -8.88 4.55 -3.84
N TRP A 434 -7.98 3.57 -3.77
CA TRP A 434 -6.53 3.82 -3.80
C TRP A 434 -6.13 4.49 -5.11
N ASN A 435 -6.67 4.04 -6.23
CA ASN A 435 -6.41 4.63 -7.54
C ASN A 435 -7.05 6.01 -7.72
N GLN A 436 -8.22 6.25 -7.14
CA GLN A 436 -8.80 7.59 -7.09
C GLN A 436 -7.88 8.57 -6.33
N ILE A 437 -7.36 8.15 -5.18
CA ILE A 437 -6.39 8.94 -4.40
C ILE A 437 -5.09 9.13 -5.18
N PHE A 438 -4.56 8.07 -5.79
CA PHE A 438 -3.33 8.11 -6.58
C PHE A 438 -3.44 9.13 -7.73
N MET A 439 -4.52 9.09 -8.50
CA MET A 439 -4.74 9.98 -9.64
C MET A 439 -5.07 11.42 -9.24
N ALA A 440 -5.52 11.65 -8.00
CA ALA A 440 -5.69 12.97 -7.43
C ALA A 440 -4.35 13.60 -7.02
N HIS A 441 -3.37 12.79 -6.58
CA HIS A 441 -2.01 13.27 -6.29
C HIS A 441 -1.17 13.49 -7.55
N LEU A 442 -1.39 12.69 -8.60
CA LEU A 442 -0.70 12.82 -9.88
C LEU A 442 -1.19 14.05 -10.64
#